data_AF-A0A8J3W3R5-F1
#
_entry.id   AF-A0A8J3W3R5-F1
#
_cell.length_a   1.000
_cell.length_b   1.000
_cell.length_c   1.000
_cell.angle_alpha   90.00
_cell.angle_beta   90.00
_cell.angle_gamma   90.00
#
_symmetry.space_group_name_H-M   'P 1'
#
loop_
_entity.id
_entity.type
_entity.pdbx_description
1 polymer ?
#
loop_
_entity_poly.entity_id
_entity_poly.type
_entity_poly.pdbx_seq_one_letter_code
_entity_poly.pdbx_strand_id
1 'polypeptide(L)'
;MRGGRTDRRRRRTARRLAGVLRRRRAWLLAGLGGLLVAAVAVVALAFPSVVAVTCPGCHGLEEVAPGLYTEPDLPPDRRRRAIEIVEAAGRRVHDFYGGRESAPRVLVCATDDCYRRIGGGGERGIAILNRAVMLSPRGANEVIAAHELSHVELDSRIGPGRVPRWFDEGLAVVVSGDPRYLAPETTPGTAAETDPKADPKAAPDRCLAEPGVALPGDPAGRPRAATDGERFYADSACRVSRWMSAAGGPAAVRRLIGRLAAGEEFAAVFPASAAGPPAQESTAQESTAVPGAGN
;
A
#
# COMPACT_ATOMS: atom_id res chain seq x y z
N MET A 1 -78.41 28.62 -13.44
CA MET A 1 -77.20 28.76 -12.58
C MET A 1 -76.89 27.44 -11.83
N ARG A 2 -76.17 26.47 -12.41
CA ARG A 2 -75.75 25.23 -11.70
C ARG A 2 -74.28 24.80 -11.93
N GLY A 3 -73.54 25.45 -12.84
CA GLY A 3 -72.18 25.04 -13.23
C GLY A 3 -71.00 25.50 -12.34
N GLY A 4 -71.17 26.50 -11.47
CA GLY A 4 -70.04 27.10 -10.72
C GLY A 4 -69.60 26.36 -9.44
N ARG A 5 -70.47 25.50 -8.86
CA ARG A 5 -70.16 24.77 -7.62
C ARG A 5 -69.30 23.51 -7.86
N THR A 6 -69.43 22.88 -9.03
CA THR A 6 -68.70 21.67 -9.40
C THR A 6 -67.24 21.96 -9.76
N ASP A 7 -66.94 23.07 -10.44
CA ASP A 7 -65.57 23.52 -10.74
C ASP A 7 -64.80 23.90 -9.47
N ARG A 8 -65.42 24.66 -8.54
CA ARG A 8 -64.79 25.00 -7.24
C ARG A 8 -64.47 23.77 -6.39
N ARG A 9 -65.31 22.73 -6.39
CA ARG A 9 -65.03 21.46 -5.70
C ARG A 9 -63.84 20.73 -6.34
N ARG A 10 -63.82 20.58 -7.68
CA ARG A 10 -62.70 19.94 -8.39
C ARG A 10 -61.37 20.65 -8.15
N ARG A 11 -61.33 21.99 -8.21
CA ARG A 11 -60.10 22.78 -7.92
C ARG A 11 -59.62 22.63 -6.47
N ARG A 12 -60.53 22.53 -5.50
CA ARG A 12 -60.18 22.28 -4.08
C ARG A 12 -59.60 20.89 -3.86
N THR A 13 -60.17 19.86 -4.51
CA THR A 13 -59.66 18.48 -4.42
C THR A 13 -58.29 18.35 -5.09
N ALA A 14 -58.09 18.96 -6.27
CA ALA A 14 -56.80 18.98 -6.97
C ALA A 14 -55.70 19.69 -6.15
N ARG A 15 -56.01 20.83 -5.51
CA ARG A 15 -55.07 21.54 -4.60
C ARG A 15 -54.72 20.71 -3.36
N ARG A 16 -55.68 19.99 -2.78
CA ARG A 16 -55.44 19.07 -1.65
C ARG A 16 -54.56 17.88 -2.06
N LEU A 17 -54.83 17.25 -3.21
CA LEU A 17 -54.02 16.15 -3.74
C LEU A 17 -52.59 16.62 -4.09
N ALA A 18 -52.43 17.78 -4.72
CA ALA A 18 -51.13 18.38 -4.99
C ALA A 18 -50.35 18.68 -3.69
N GLY A 19 -51.02 19.16 -2.63
CA GLY A 19 -50.42 19.39 -1.31
C GLY A 19 -49.98 18.09 -0.62
N VAL A 20 -50.77 17.02 -0.71
CA VAL A 20 -50.41 15.69 -0.16
C VAL A 20 -49.23 15.09 -0.92
N LEU A 21 -49.21 15.18 -2.26
CA LEU A 21 -48.10 14.71 -3.09
C LEU A 21 -46.81 15.51 -2.82
N ARG A 22 -46.90 16.84 -2.63
CA ARG A 22 -45.74 17.68 -2.29
C ARG A 22 -45.17 17.36 -0.92
N ARG A 23 -46.02 17.10 0.09
CA ARG A 23 -45.59 16.66 1.43
C ARG A 23 -44.95 15.26 1.37
N ARG A 24 -45.55 14.30 0.66
CA ARG A 24 -44.96 12.96 0.46
C ARG A 24 -43.59 13.04 -0.21
N ARG A 25 -43.44 13.86 -1.26
CA ARG A 25 -42.12 14.10 -1.89
C ARG A 25 -41.12 14.72 -0.92
N ALA A 26 -41.52 15.71 -0.12
CA ALA A 26 -40.64 16.30 0.89
C ALA A 26 -40.18 15.27 1.94
N TRP A 27 -41.08 14.41 2.43
CA TRP A 27 -40.73 13.32 3.35
C TRP A 27 -39.82 12.26 2.72
N LEU A 28 -40.06 11.90 1.45
CA LEU A 28 -39.19 10.97 0.73
C LEU A 28 -37.79 11.55 0.52
N LEU A 29 -37.68 12.83 0.15
CA LEU A 29 -36.39 13.51 0.01
C LEU A 29 -35.67 13.64 1.35
N ALA A 30 -36.40 13.96 2.43
CA ALA A 30 -35.83 13.99 3.77
C ALA A 30 -35.36 12.60 4.22
N GLY A 31 -36.14 11.54 3.95
CA GLY A 31 -35.76 10.16 4.23
C GLY A 31 -34.53 9.71 3.44
N LEU A 32 -34.47 10.03 2.15
CA LEU A 32 -33.31 9.76 1.30
C LEU A 32 -32.06 10.52 1.79
N GLY A 33 -32.23 11.79 2.16
CA GLY A 33 -31.16 12.60 2.74
C GLY A 33 -30.65 12.02 4.07
N GLY A 34 -31.56 11.59 4.95
CA GLY A 34 -31.19 10.92 6.20
C GLY A 34 -30.43 9.60 5.96
N LEU A 35 -30.87 8.80 4.99
CA LEU A 35 -30.19 7.56 4.62
C LEU A 35 -28.78 7.81 4.08
N LEU A 36 -28.60 8.85 3.25
CA LEU A 36 -27.29 9.24 2.72
C LEU A 36 -26.35 9.67 3.84
N VAL A 37 -26.82 10.50 4.77
CA VAL A 37 -26.02 10.95 5.94
C VAL A 37 -25.62 9.75 6.81
N ALA A 38 -26.55 8.82 7.06
CA ALA A 38 -26.24 7.60 7.81
C ALA A 38 -25.20 6.73 7.10
N ALA A 39 -25.32 6.56 5.78
CA ALA A 39 -24.35 5.80 4.99
C ALA A 39 -22.95 6.43 5.04
N VAL A 40 -22.85 7.76 4.89
CA VAL A 40 -21.57 8.49 5.01
C VAL A 40 -20.98 8.34 6.41
N ALA A 41 -21.79 8.46 7.46
CA ALA A 41 -21.32 8.27 8.83
C ALA A 41 -20.80 6.84 9.08
N VAL A 42 -21.48 5.81 8.58
CA VAL A 42 -21.03 4.41 8.67
C VAL A 42 -19.69 4.23 7.96
N VAL A 43 -19.54 4.76 6.74
CA VAL A 43 -18.27 4.67 6.00
C VAL A 43 -17.15 5.40 6.74
N ALA A 44 -17.41 6.59 7.28
CA ALA A 44 -16.42 7.36 8.01
C ALA A 44 -15.93 6.63 9.29
N LEU A 45 -16.84 5.94 9.98
CA LEU A 45 -16.51 5.13 11.17
C LEU A 45 -15.77 3.83 10.81
N ALA A 46 -16.13 3.20 9.69
CA ALA A 46 -15.52 1.94 9.26
C ALA A 46 -14.13 2.12 8.64
N PHE A 47 -13.84 3.30 8.05
CA PHE A 47 -12.60 3.56 7.32
C PHE A 47 -11.93 4.86 7.78
N PRO A 48 -11.48 4.93 9.05
CA PRO A 48 -10.84 6.13 9.61
C PRO A 48 -9.63 6.61 8.79
N SER A 49 -8.84 5.69 8.21
CA SER A 49 -7.69 6.04 7.37
C SER A 49 -8.09 6.78 6.10
N VAL A 50 -9.21 6.42 5.47
CA VAL A 50 -9.70 7.10 4.26
C VAL A 50 -10.12 8.53 4.59
N VAL A 51 -10.78 8.73 5.73
CA VAL A 51 -11.20 10.06 6.20
C VAL A 51 -9.98 10.90 6.58
N ALA A 52 -9.05 10.34 7.35
CA ALA A 52 -7.82 11.03 7.77
C ALA A 52 -6.98 11.45 6.58
N VAL A 53 -6.84 10.60 5.57
CA VAL A 53 -6.14 10.95 4.33
C VAL A 53 -6.88 12.04 3.56
N THR A 54 -8.23 12.05 3.55
CA THR A 54 -9.03 13.04 2.81
C THR A 54 -9.10 14.40 3.53
N CYS A 55 -9.16 14.40 4.86
CA CYS A 55 -9.20 15.57 5.72
C CYS A 55 -8.30 15.34 6.96
N PRO A 56 -6.98 15.55 6.85
CA PRO A 56 -6.07 15.38 7.99
C PRO A 56 -6.46 16.24 9.20
N GLY A 57 -6.92 17.47 8.97
CA GLY A 57 -7.41 18.37 10.02
C GLY A 57 -8.64 17.85 10.77
N CYS A 58 -9.52 17.07 10.13
CA CYS A 58 -10.66 16.44 10.80
C CYS A 58 -10.22 15.40 11.85
N HIS A 59 -8.98 14.91 11.76
CA HIS A 59 -8.37 14.01 12.74
C HIS A 59 -7.37 14.74 13.67
N GLY A 60 -7.33 16.07 13.61
CA GLY A 60 -6.46 16.89 14.46
C GLY A 60 -5.00 16.87 14.03
N LEU A 61 -4.74 16.80 12.72
CA LEU A 61 -3.40 17.01 12.15
C LEU A 61 -3.29 18.41 11.53
N GLU A 62 -2.08 18.98 11.56
CA GLU A 62 -1.73 20.24 10.90
C GLU A 62 -0.71 20.03 9.79
N GLU A 63 -0.77 20.86 8.74
CA GLU A 63 0.19 20.81 7.64
C GLU A 63 1.48 21.54 8.04
N VAL A 64 2.60 20.82 8.00
CA VAL A 64 3.91 21.36 8.39
C VAL A 64 4.83 21.65 7.21
N ALA A 65 4.57 21.00 6.08
CA ALA A 65 5.14 21.27 4.76
C ALA A 65 4.11 20.82 3.69
N PRO A 66 4.23 21.24 2.42
CA PRO A 66 3.26 20.87 1.39
C PRO A 66 3.00 19.35 1.33
N GLY A 67 1.77 18.94 1.64
CA GLY A 67 1.35 17.53 1.66
C GLY A 67 1.82 16.71 2.87
N LEU A 68 2.51 17.29 3.84
CA LEU A 68 3.01 16.64 5.06
C LEU A 68 2.27 17.15 6.29
N TYR A 69 1.68 16.22 7.04
CA TYR A 69 0.82 16.50 8.19
C TYR A 69 1.33 15.84 9.47
N THR A 70 1.28 16.54 10.60
CA THR A 70 1.66 16.02 11.93
C THR A 70 0.66 16.43 13.00
N GLU A 71 0.83 15.91 14.23
CA GLU A 71 0.13 16.44 15.40
C GLU A 71 0.46 17.94 15.61
N PRO A 72 -0.49 18.73 16.16
CA PRO A 72 -0.26 20.12 16.51
C PRO A 72 0.72 20.24 17.69
N ASP A 73 1.28 21.43 17.85
CA ASP A 73 2.15 21.80 18.98
C ASP A 73 3.36 20.87 19.18
N LEU A 74 3.80 20.18 18.13
CA LEU A 74 5.02 19.40 18.18
C LEU A 74 6.22 20.33 18.46
N PRO A 75 7.14 19.92 19.35
CA PRO A 75 8.40 20.62 19.53
C PRO A 75 9.10 20.90 18.19
N PRO A 76 9.71 22.10 17.99
CA PRO A 76 10.28 22.49 16.70
C PRO A 76 11.30 21.49 16.13
N ASP A 77 12.04 20.79 16.99
CA ASP A 77 12.96 19.71 16.62
C ASP A 77 12.24 18.47 16.07
N ARG A 78 11.13 18.05 16.69
CA ARG A 78 10.33 16.91 16.21
C ARG A 78 9.62 17.23 14.89
N ARG A 79 9.08 18.45 14.75
CA ARG A 79 8.49 18.94 13.50
C ARG A 79 9.52 18.95 12.37
N ARG A 80 10.71 19.52 12.62
CA ARG A 80 11.82 19.51 11.65
C ARG A 80 12.24 18.08 11.30
N ARG A 81 12.33 17.19 12.28
CA ARG A 81 12.70 15.79 12.06
C ARG A 81 11.70 15.07 11.14
N ALA A 82 10.40 15.30 11.29
CA ALA A 82 9.38 14.74 10.41
C ALA A 82 9.57 15.19 8.95
N ILE A 83 9.86 16.49 8.74
CA ILE A 83 10.17 17.04 7.42
C ILE A 83 11.41 16.38 6.82
N GLU A 84 12.52 16.33 7.57
CA GLU A 84 13.78 15.72 7.13
C GLU A 84 13.61 14.25 6.74
N ILE A 85 12.84 13.47 7.53
CA ILE A 85 12.55 12.06 7.25
C ILE A 85 11.85 11.91 5.91
N VAL A 86 10.78 12.68 5.67
CA VAL A 86 9.96 12.55 4.47
C VAL A 86 10.70 13.05 3.24
N GLU A 87 11.48 14.13 3.37
CA GLU A 87 12.34 14.60 2.29
C GLU A 87 13.44 13.61 1.93
N ALA A 88 14.12 13.01 2.92
CA ALA A 88 15.16 12.03 2.68
C ALA A 88 14.61 10.75 2.04
N ALA A 89 13.48 10.26 2.54
CA ALA A 89 12.78 9.14 1.93
C ALA A 89 12.33 9.44 0.49
N GLY A 90 11.80 10.66 0.26
CA GLY A 90 11.42 11.12 -1.07
C GLY A 90 12.60 11.19 -2.04
N ARG A 91 13.78 11.64 -1.60
CA ARG A 91 15.02 11.62 -2.41
C ARG A 91 15.43 10.20 -2.77
N ARG A 92 15.44 9.27 -1.81
CA ARG A 92 15.78 7.86 -2.07
C ARG A 92 14.84 7.22 -3.11
N VAL A 93 13.53 7.44 -3.00
CA VAL A 93 12.55 6.96 -3.99
C VAL A 93 12.78 7.63 -5.34
N HIS A 94 13.01 8.95 -5.37
CA HIS A 94 13.35 9.68 -6.61
C HIS A 94 14.57 9.08 -7.31
N ASP A 95 15.67 8.89 -6.59
CA ASP A 95 16.94 8.41 -7.15
C ASP A 95 16.80 7.00 -7.73
N PHE A 96 16.05 6.14 -7.03
CA PHE A 96 15.79 4.78 -7.49
C PHE A 96 14.95 4.74 -8.77
N TYR A 97 13.81 5.43 -8.78
CA TYR A 97 12.85 5.40 -9.89
C TYR A 97 13.24 6.37 -11.03
N GLY A 98 14.29 7.16 -10.88
CA GLY A 98 14.75 8.15 -11.86
C GLY A 98 13.79 9.35 -11.98
N GLY A 99 13.15 9.71 -10.88
CA GLY A 99 12.04 10.67 -10.84
C GLY A 99 10.93 10.22 -9.89
N ARG A 100 9.95 11.10 -9.65
CA ARG A 100 8.72 10.75 -8.93
C ARG A 100 7.51 11.19 -9.73
N GLU A 101 6.58 10.26 -9.91
CA GLU A 101 5.24 10.54 -10.46
C GLU A 101 4.20 10.72 -9.35
N SER A 102 4.46 10.12 -8.18
CA SER A 102 3.57 10.23 -7.02
C SER A 102 3.74 11.55 -6.25
N ALA A 103 2.63 12.05 -5.71
CA ALA A 103 2.60 13.16 -4.75
C ALA A 103 1.61 12.87 -3.60
N PRO A 104 1.85 11.82 -2.79
CA PRO A 104 0.94 11.44 -1.72
C PRO A 104 0.92 12.46 -0.59
N ARG A 105 -0.19 12.46 0.16
CA ARG A 105 -0.20 13.04 1.51
C ARG A 105 0.60 12.14 2.45
N VAL A 106 1.39 12.72 3.33
CA VAL A 106 2.16 11.99 4.33
C VAL A 106 1.70 12.43 5.71
N LEU A 107 1.18 11.49 6.50
CA LEU A 107 0.66 11.71 7.84
C LEU A 107 1.64 11.08 8.83
N VAL A 108 2.32 11.89 9.64
CA VAL A 108 3.33 11.42 10.59
C VAL A 108 2.84 11.65 12.02
N CYS A 109 2.58 10.57 12.73
CA CYS A 109 2.17 10.60 14.13
C CYS A 109 3.38 10.50 15.06
N ALA A 110 3.45 11.36 16.07
CA ALA A 110 4.43 11.29 17.15
C ALA A 110 3.93 10.47 18.35
N THR A 111 2.62 10.25 18.47
CA THR A 111 1.98 9.42 19.50
C THR A 111 1.19 8.25 18.92
N ASP A 112 1.06 7.18 19.71
CA ASP A 112 0.22 6.02 19.34
C ASP A 112 -1.27 6.41 19.29
N ASP A 113 -1.69 7.42 20.07
CA ASP A 113 -3.05 7.94 20.06
C ASP A 113 -3.39 8.63 18.74
N CYS A 114 -2.46 9.43 18.20
CA CYS A 114 -2.59 9.96 16.84
C CYS A 114 -2.73 8.83 15.83
N TYR A 115 -1.84 7.83 15.90
CA TYR A 115 -1.79 6.77 14.90
C TYR A 115 -3.06 5.93 14.89
N ARG A 116 -3.57 5.54 16.07
CA ARG A 116 -4.86 4.84 16.20
C ARG A 116 -6.03 5.68 15.69
N ARG A 117 -6.04 6.99 15.94
CA ARG A 117 -7.13 7.89 15.51
C ARG A 117 -7.24 8.03 14.00
N ILE A 118 -6.11 7.97 13.29
CA ILE A 118 -6.10 7.96 11.81
C ILE A 118 -6.29 6.56 11.23
N GLY A 119 -6.66 5.58 12.05
CA GLY A 119 -6.93 4.20 11.62
C GLY A 119 -5.69 3.32 11.50
N GLY A 120 -4.55 3.74 12.03
CA GLY A 120 -3.36 2.92 12.15
C GLY A 120 -3.51 1.83 13.21
N GLY A 121 -2.85 0.70 12.97
CA GLY A 121 -2.85 -0.47 13.82
C GLY A 121 -1.49 -0.74 14.46
N GLY A 122 -1.00 -1.98 14.33
CA GLY A 122 0.27 -2.44 14.90
C GLY A 122 1.48 -2.22 14.00
N GLU A 123 1.28 -1.76 12.76
CA GLU A 123 2.30 -1.53 11.76
C GLU A 123 3.15 -0.27 12.03
N ARG A 124 4.33 -0.21 11.37
CA ARG A 124 5.26 0.93 11.51
C ARG A 124 4.91 2.06 10.55
N GLY A 125 4.44 1.71 9.37
CA GLY A 125 3.86 2.60 8.39
C GLY A 125 2.89 1.82 7.51
N ILE A 126 2.14 2.54 6.69
CA ILE A 126 1.26 1.97 5.69
C ILE A 126 1.04 2.95 4.53
N ALA A 127 1.11 2.43 3.31
CA ALA A 127 0.63 3.07 2.11
C ALA A 127 -0.88 2.86 1.92
N ILE A 128 -1.62 3.95 1.73
CA ILE A 128 -3.05 3.93 1.40
C ILE A 128 -3.19 4.13 -0.10
N LEU A 129 -3.16 3.01 -0.83
CA LEU A 129 -3.10 2.97 -2.30
C LEU A 129 -1.97 3.90 -2.79
N ASN A 130 -2.21 4.63 -3.88
CA ASN A 130 -1.32 5.66 -4.38
C ASN A 130 -1.54 7.06 -3.78
N ARG A 131 -2.35 7.19 -2.71
CA ARG A 131 -2.84 8.51 -2.25
C ARG A 131 -2.11 9.06 -1.03
N ALA A 132 -1.70 8.18 -0.13
CA ALA A 132 -1.10 8.62 1.12
C ALA A 132 -0.17 7.60 1.76
N VAL A 133 0.66 8.10 2.66
CA VAL A 133 1.46 7.32 3.60
C VAL A 133 1.08 7.74 5.00
N MET A 134 0.91 6.78 5.92
CA MET A 134 0.80 7.04 7.35
C MET A 134 2.00 6.41 8.06
N LEU A 135 2.64 7.16 8.96
CA LEU A 135 3.77 6.69 9.76
C LEU A 135 3.41 6.72 11.24
N SER A 136 3.62 5.59 11.92
CA SER A 136 3.48 5.49 13.37
C SER A 136 4.70 6.08 14.07
N PRO A 137 4.64 6.34 15.39
CA PRO A 137 5.79 6.84 16.14
C PRO A 137 7.01 5.92 16.03
N ARG A 138 6.77 4.60 15.91
CA ARG A 138 7.81 3.57 15.76
C ARG A 138 8.37 3.46 14.34
N GLY A 139 7.67 4.03 13.35
CA GLY A 139 8.05 4.03 11.94
C GLY A 139 8.33 5.41 11.36
N ALA A 140 8.33 6.48 12.16
CA ALA A 140 8.76 7.81 11.77
C ALA A 140 10.29 7.85 11.60
N ASN A 141 10.80 7.18 10.57
CA ASN A 141 12.18 7.18 10.13
C ASN A 141 12.27 7.01 8.61
N GLU A 142 13.43 7.33 8.05
CA GLU A 142 13.67 7.37 6.61
C GLU A 142 13.46 6.01 5.91
N VAL A 143 13.83 4.89 6.54
CA VAL A 143 13.71 3.56 5.96
C VAL A 143 12.25 3.19 5.77
N ILE A 144 11.44 3.30 6.83
CA ILE A 144 10.01 2.98 6.75
C ILE A 144 9.28 3.97 5.84
N ALA A 145 9.61 5.27 5.91
CA ALA A 145 9.02 6.25 5.01
C ALA A 145 9.33 5.95 3.53
N ALA A 146 10.56 5.54 3.22
CA ALA A 146 10.95 5.17 1.86
C ALA A 146 10.27 3.88 1.40
N HIS A 147 10.07 2.91 2.31
CA HIS A 147 9.32 1.68 2.04
C HIS A 147 7.88 2.02 1.60
N GLU A 148 7.15 2.77 2.43
CA GLU A 148 5.75 3.12 2.11
C GLU A 148 5.63 4.02 0.86
N LEU A 149 6.55 4.98 0.69
CA LEU A 149 6.56 5.81 -0.52
C LEU A 149 6.88 5.00 -1.79
N SER A 150 7.58 3.88 -1.67
CA SER A 150 7.88 3.01 -2.81
C SER A 150 6.63 2.29 -3.33
N HIS A 151 5.76 1.82 -2.44
CA HIS A 151 4.46 1.27 -2.81
C HIS A 151 3.62 2.31 -3.56
N VAL A 152 3.52 3.52 -3.00
CA VAL A 152 2.75 4.62 -3.61
C VAL A 152 3.30 4.99 -4.99
N GLU A 153 4.63 5.05 -5.14
CA GLU A 153 5.27 5.36 -6.42
C GLU A 153 5.02 4.27 -7.46
N LEU A 154 5.13 2.99 -7.07
CA LEU A 154 4.85 1.88 -7.97
C LEU A 154 3.38 1.91 -8.43
N ASP A 155 2.44 1.99 -7.49
CA ASP A 155 1.00 2.06 -7.77
C ASP A 155 0.63 3.26 -8.63
N SER A 156 1.32 4.39 -8.48
CA SER A 156 1.10 5.58 -9.33
C SER A 156 1.49 5.34 -10.80
N ARG A 157 2.53 4.52 -11.03
CA ARG A 157 3.08 4.27 -12.38
C ARG A 157 2.33 3.18 -13.13
N ILE A 158 1.90 2.13 -12.44
CA ILE A 158 1.31 0.95 -13.09
C ILE A 158 -0.13 0.69 -12.68
N GLY A 159 -0.60 1.24 -11.55
CA GLY A 159 -1.88 0.94 -10.95
C GLY A 159 -1.79 -0.17 -9.89
N PRO A 160 -2.73 -0.20 -8.92
CA PRO A 160 -2.68 -1.13 -7.79
C PRO A 160 -2.86 -2.58 -8.24
N GLY A 161 -2.09 -3.48 -7.61
CA GLY A 161 -2.22 -4.93 -7.81
C GLY A 161 -1.75 -5.47 -9.15
N ARG A 162 -0.97 -4.69 -9.91
CA ARG A 162 -0.40 -5.10 -11.21
C ARG A 162 0.82 -6.01 -11.10
N VAL A 163 1.37 -6.14 -9.89
CA VAL A 163 2.48 -7.03 -9.58
C VAL A 163 2.10 -7.96 -8.42
N PRO A 164 2.73 -9.13 -8.31
CA PRO A 164 2.63 -9.97 -7.13
C PRO A 164 3.06 -9.24 -5.86
N ARG A 165 2.36 -9.52 -4.76
CA ARG A 165 2.66 -8.91 -3.45
C ARG A 165 4.12 -9.05 -3.03
N TRP A 166 4.73 -10.21 -3.28
CA TRP A 166 6.14 -10.41 -2.95
C TRP A 166 7.07 -9.49 -3.74
N PHE A 167 6.71 -9.14 -4.97
CA PHE A 167 7.53 -8.24 -5.78
C PHE A 167 7.40 -6.81 -5.26
N ASP A 168 6.18 -6.37 -4.96
CA ASP A 168 5.91 -5.04 -4.40
C ASP A 168 6.64 -4.82 -3.05
N GLU A 169 6.45 -5.75 -2.11
CA GLU A 169 7.08 -5.70 -0.78
C GLU A 169 8.60 -5.86 -0.85
N GLY A 170 9.08 -6.77 -1.70
CA GLY A 170 10.51 -6.96 -1.92
C GLY A 170 11.17 -5.72 -2.54
N LEU A 171 10.49 -5.07 -3.49
CA LEU A 171 10.96 -3.83 -4.10
C LEU A 171 10.99 -2.70 -3.09
N ALA A 172 9.96 -2.54 -2.26
CA ALA A 172 9.93 -1.52 -1.21
C ALA A 172 11.07 -1.70 -0.19
N VAL A 173 11.44 -2.94 0.17
CA VAL A 173 12.62 -3.23 1.00
C VAL A 173 13.93 -2.87 0.29
N VAL A 174 14.05 -3.18 -1.00
CA VAL A 174 15.26 -2.84 -1.79
C VAL A 174 15.41 -1.33 -1.91
N VAL A 175 14.34 -0.61 -2.27
CA VAL A 175 14.35 0.85 -2.42
C VAL A 175 14.67 1.53 -1.10
N SER A 176 14.06 1.09 0.01
CA SER A 176 14.30 1.64 1.34
C SER A 176 15.70 1.32 1.89
N GLY A 177 16.34 0.27 1.37
CA GLY A 177 17.64 -0.23 1.85
C GLY A 177 17.54 -0.76 3.28
N ASP A 178 16.46 -1.45 3.62
CA ASP A 178 16.17 -1.84 5.00
C ASP A 178 17.25 -2.79 5.57
N PRO A 179 18.00 -2.36 6.60
CA PRO A 179 19.11 -3.13 7.15
C PRO A 179 18.67 -4.38 7.91
N ARG A 180 17.36 -4.56 8.15
CA ARG A 180 16.82 -5.79 8.72
C ARG A 180 16.89 -6.97 7.76
N TYR A 181 16.92 -6.71 6.44
CA TYR A 181 16.82 -7.74 5.40
C TYR A 181 17.99 -7.72 4.41
N LEU A 182 18.62 -6.55 4.22
CA LEU A 182 19.68 -6.37 3.25
C LEU A 182 20.93 -5.77 3.91
N ALA A 183 22.10 -6.27 3.51
CA ALA A 183 23.36 -5.62 3.77
C ALA A 183 23.38 -4.22 3.09
N PRO A 184 24.18 -3.27 3.62
CA PRO A 184 24.37 -1.97 2.99
C PRO A 184 24.86 -2.10 1.54
N GLU A 185 24.55 -1.11 0.71
CA GLU A 185 25.18 -1.03 -0.61
C GLU A 185 26.69 -0.80 -0.42
N THR A 186 27.50 -1.66 -1.05
CA THR A 186 28.95 -1.44 -1.10
C THR A 186 29.21 -0.33 -2.11
N THR A 187 29.93 0.71 -1.69
CA THR A 187 30.45 1.74 -2.59
C THR A 187 31.34 1.08 -3.65
N PRO A 188 31.25 1.46 -4.95
CA PRO A 188 32.18 0.98 -5.97
C PRO A 188 33.62 1.29 -5.52
N GLY A 189 34.38 0.25 -5.18
CA GLY A 189 35.75 0.37 -4.68
C GLY A 189 36.10 -0.56 -3.50
N THR A 190 35.14 -1.00 -2.69
CA THR A 190 35.44 -1.85 -1.50
C THR A 190 35.17 -3.34 -1.69
N ALA A 191 34.28 -3.73 -2.60
CA ALA A 191 33.95 -5.13 -2.86
C ALA A 191 34.99 -5.87 -3.74
N ALA A 192 35.83 -5.13 -4.47
CA ALA A 192 36.82 -5.72 -5.38
C ALA A 192 38.08 -6.25 -4.66
N GLU A 193 38.24 -6.00 -3.35
CA GLU A 193 39.45 -6.38 -2.61
C GLU A 193 39.38 -7.76 -1.93
N THR A 194 38.20 -8.38 -1.82
CA THR A 194 38.03 -9.60 -0.99
C THR A 194 37.80 -10.90 -1.74
N ASP A 195 37.54 -10.90 -3.05
CA ASP A 195 37.48 -12.13 -3.85
C ASP A 195 38.08 -11.94 -5.27
N PRO A 196 39.27 -12.51 -5.56
CA PRO A 196 39.90 -12.43 -6.88
C PRO A 196 39.15 -13.17 -8.00
N LYS A 197 38.06 -13.89 -7.70
CA LYS A 197 37.18 -14.55 -8.68
C LYS A 197 35.84 -13.84 -8.88
N ALA A 198 35.53 -12.79 -8.13
CA ALA A 198 34.29 -12.05 -8.32
C ALA A 198 34.29 -11.36 -9.69
N ASP A 199 33.19 -11.49 -10.44
CA ASP A 199 32.99 -10.69 -11.65
C ASP A 199 32.98 -9.21 -11.23
N PRO A 200 33.92 -8.38 -11.70
CA PRO A 200 34.01 -6.97 -11.31
C PRO A 200 32.78 -6.14 -11.71
N LYS A 201 31.84 -6.71 -12.50
CA LYS A 201 30.56 -6.09 -12.85
C LYS A 201 29.37 -6.58 -12.04
N ALA A 202 29.49 -7.65 -11.27
CA ALA A 202 28.41 -8.18 -10.46
C ALA A 202 28.41 -7.49 -9.08
N ALA A 203 27.29 -6.84 -8.73
CA ALA A 203 27.12 -6.34 -7.37
C ALA A 203 27.11 -7.52 -6.39
N PRO A 204 27.79 -7.41 -5.22
CA PRO A 204 27.79 -8.48 -4.21
C PRO A 204 26.36 -8.78 -3.74
N ASP A 205 26.10 -10.04 -3.40
CA ASP A 205 24.80 -10.42 -2.86
C ASP A 205 24.58 -9.73 -1.51
N ARG A 206 23.51 -8.93 -1.43
CA ARG A 206 23.16 -8.16 -0.23
C ARG A 206 22.25 -8.95 0.73
N CYS A 207 21.88 -10.17 0.39
CA CYS A 207 20.98 -10.97 1.19
C CYS A 207 21.53 -11.33 2.56
N LEU A 208 20.75 -11.04 3.62
CA LEU A 208 21.05 -11.50 4.98
C LEU A 208 20.41 -12.86 5.31
N ALA A 209 19.53 -13.36 4.44
CA ALA A 209 18.87 -14.65 4.58
C ALA A 209 18.80 -15.38 3.23
N GLU A 210 18.91 -16.71 3.24
CA GLU A 210 18.62 -17.51 2.07
C GLU A 210 17.11 -17.67 1.88
N PRO A 211 16.55 -17.38 0.68
CA PRO A 211 15.13 -17.53 0.42
C PRO A 211 14.68 -18.99 0.60
N GLY A 212 13.82 -19.23 1.59
CA GLY A 212 13.37 -20.58 1.94
C GLY A 212 12.04 -20.99 1.33
N VAL A 213 11.23 -20.03 0.85
CA VAL A 213 9.84 -20.29 0.44
C VAL A 213 9.62 -20.02 -1.05
N ALA A 214 8.83 -20.87 -1.70
CA ALA A 214 8.30 -20.62 -3.03
C ALA A 214 7.29 -19.44 -2.95
N LEU A 215 7.61 -18.33 -3.62
CA LEU A 215 6.74 -17.16 -3.68
C LEU A 215 5.81 -17.28 -4.90
N PRO A 216 4.49 -17.10 -4.74
CA PRO A 216 3.54 -17.28 -5.83
C PRO A 216 3.70 -16.18 -6.89
N GLY A 217 3.57 -16.54 -8.17
CA GLY A 217 3.62 -15.60 -9.30
C GLY A 217 2.31 -14.84 -9.57
N ASP A 218 1.25 -15.14 -8.83
CA ASP A 218 -0.08 -14.53 -8.95
C ASP A 218 -0.20 -13.29 -8.01
N PRO A 219 -0.70 -12.13 -8.49
CA PRO A 219 -1.10 -10.97 -7.66
C PRO A 219 -1.90 -11.28 -6.40
N ALA A 220 -2.82 -12.25 -6.46
CA ALA A 220 -3.67 -12.69 -5.35
C ALA A 220 -3.11 -13.90 -4.58
N GLY A 221 -1.97 -14.45 -5.01
CA GLY A 221 -1.39 -15.65 -4.47
C GLY A 221 -0.94 -15.46 -3.02
N ARG A 222 -1.62 -16.10 -2.07
CA ARG A 222 -1.16 -16.18 -0.68
C ARG A 222 -0.18 -17.34 -0.55
N PRO A 223 1.05 -17.16 -0.05
CA PRO A 223 1.92 -18.28 0.26
C PRO A 223 1.21 -19.17 1.30
N ARG A 224 1.07 -20.48 1.02
CA ARG A 224 0.43 -21.42 1.97
C ARG A 224 1.15 -21.52 3.32
N ALA A 225 2.38 -21.00 3.42
CA ALA A 225 3.22 -21.03 4.62
C ALA A 225 3.91 -19.69 4.98
N ALA A 226 3.74 -18.62 4.19
CA ALA A 226 4.30 -17.31 4.55
C ALA A 226 3.18 -16.42 5.07
N THR A 227 3.04 -16.43 6.40
CA THR A 227 2.32 -15.40 7.13
C THR A 227 2.95 -14.03 6.89
N ASP A 228 2.16 -12.97 7.10
CA ASP A 228 2.56 -11.57 7.11
C ASP A 228 3.65 -11.29 8.17
N GLY A 229 4.88 -11.74 7.90
CA GLY A 229 5.96 -11.78 8.90
C GLY A 229 7.35 -11.61 8.28
N GLU A 230 8.35 -11.45 9.13
CA GLU A 230 9.72 -11.05 8.75
C GLU A 230 10.35 -11.93 7.67
N ARG A 231 10.04 -13.24 7.65
CA ARG A 231 10.53 -14.18 6.62
C ARG A 231 10.00 -13.85 5.23
N PHE A 232 8.74 -13.41 5.11
CA PHE A 232 8.18 -13.03 3.81
C PHE A 232 8.90 -11.82 3.22
N TYR A 233 9.19 -10.81 4.05
CA TYR A 233 9.98 -9.64 3.63
C TYR A 233 11.41 -10.03 3.25
N ALA A 234 12.07 -10.88 4.04
CA ALA A 234 13.41 -11.36 3.74
C ALA A 234 13.47 -12.10 2.39
N ASP A 235 12.58 -13.08 2.17
CA ASP A 235 12.51 -13.86 0.93
C ASP A 235 12.21 -12.97 -0.29
N SER A 236 11.26 -12.03 -0.13
CA SER A 236 10.84 -11.08 -1.16
C SER A 236 11.96 -10.13 -1.54
N ALA A 237 12.57 -9.48 -0.55
CA ALA A 237 13.68 -8.56 -0.73
C ALA A 237 14.87 -9.22 -1.41
N CYS A 238 15.22 -10.43 -0.98
CA CYS A 238 16.31 -11.18 -1.55
C CYS A 238 16.07 -11.57 -3.00
N ARG A 239 14.85 -11.99 -3.34
CA ARG A 239 14.49 -12.33 -4.71
C ARG A 239 14.57 -11.12 -5.63
N VAL A 240 14.00 -9.99 -5.22
CA VAL A 240 14.05 -8.74 -6.00
C VAL A 240 15.49 -8.23 -6.11
N SER A 241 16.24 -8.20 -5.02
CA SER A 241 17.64 -7.76 -4.97
C SER A 241 18.53 -8.58 -5.93
N ARG A 242 18.50 -9.91 -5.84
CA ARG A 242 19.29 -10.81 -6.71
C ARG A 242 18.88 -10.67 -8.18
N TRP A 243 17.58 -10.60 -8.47
CA TRP A 243 17.09 -10.35 -9.82
C TRP A 243 17.59 -9.02 -10.38
N MET A 244 17.48 -7.94 -9.59
CA MET A 244 17.94 -6.62 -10.00
C MET A 244 19.44 -6.62 -10.28
N SER A 245 20.26 -7.22 -9.41
CA SER A 245 21.71 -7.34 -9.61
C SER A 245 22.02 -8.06 -10.93
N ALA A 246 21.30 -9.13 -11.27
CA ALA A 246 21.47 -9.85 -12.54
C ALA A 246 20.93 -9.11 -13.77
N ALA A 247 19.90 -8.26 -13.61
CA ALA A 247 19.19 -7.62 -14.71
C ALA A 247 19.69 -6.20 -15.07
N GLY A 248 20.72 -5.70 -14.37
CA GLY A 248 21.30 -4.37 -14.58
C GLY A 248 20.81 -3.29 -13.61
N GLY A 249 20.51 -3.67 -12.37
CA GLY A 249 20.21 -2.78 -11.25
C GLY A 249 18.85 -2.05 -11.37
N PRO A 250 18.71 -0.85 -10.78
CA PRO A 250 17.47 -0.06 -10.81
C PRO A 250 16.93 0.22 -12.22
N ALA A 251 17.81 0.28 -13.24
CA ALA A 251 17.39 0.45 -14.62
C ALA A 251 16.53 -0.72 -15.14
N ALA A 252 16.73 -1.94 -14.63
CA ALA A 252 15.92 -3.11 -14.95
C ALA A 252 14.48 -2.93 -14.46
N VAL A 253 14.31 -2.44 -13.23
CA VAL A 253 13.00 -2.15 -12.64
C VAL A 253 12.25 -1.10 -13.45
N ARG A 254 12.94 -0.02 -13.83
CA ARG A 254 12.33 1.04 -14.66
C ARG A 254 11.87 0.53 -16.02
N ARG A 255 12.63 -0.38 -16.67
CA ARG A 255 12.19 -1.04 -17.91
C ARG A 255 10.98 -1.93 -17.68
N LEU A 256 10.97 -2.72 -16.61
CA LEU A 256 9.82 -3.56 -16.25
C LEU A 256 8.56 -2.70 -16.05
N ILE A 257 8.66 -1.63 -15.27
CA ILE A 257 7.56 -0.68 -15.04
C ILE A 257 7.05 -0.09 -16.36
N GLY A 258 7.94 0.33 -17.27
CA GLY A 258 7.54 0.84 -18.58
C GLY A 258 6.71 -0.16 -19.40
N ARG A 259 7.07 -1.45 -19.35
CA ARG A 259 6.30 -2.53 -20.00
C ARG A 259 4.94 -2.76 -19.35
N LEU A 260 4.89 -2.78 -18.01
CA LEU A 260 3.64 -2.94 -17.26
C LEU A 260 2.67 -1.78 -17.49
N ALA A 261 3.19 -0.55 -17.55
CA ALA A 261 2.43 0.65 -17.87
C ALA A 261 1.91 0.65 -19.32
N ALA A 262 2.62 -0.01 -20.24
CA ALA A 262 2.15 -0.26 -21.61
C ALA A 262 1.07 -1.35 -21.71
N GLY A 263 0.66 -1.94 -20.58
CA GLY A 263 -0.41 -2.93 -20.50
C GLY A 263 0.07 -4.39 -20.54
N GLU A 264 1.38 -4.64 -20.57
CA GLU A 264 1.88 -6.02 -20.48
C GLU A 264 1.67 -6.61 -19.08
N GLU A 265 1.44 -7.92 -19.01
CA GLU A 265 1.21 -8.63 -17.74
C GLU A 265 2.51 -9.06 -17.09
N PHE A 266 2.62 -8.92 -15.76
CA PHE A 266 3.85 -9.23 -15.00
C PHE A 266 4.41 -10.62 -15.32
N ALA A 267 3.54 -11.64 -15.34
CA ALA A 267 3.95 -13.01 -15.63
C ALA A 267 4.55 -13.21 -17.04
N ALA A 268 4.22 -12.33 -18.00
CA ALA A 268 4.75 -12.39 -19.35
C ALA A 268 6.11 -11.68 -19.49
N VAL A 269 6.39 -10.71 -18.62
CA VAL A 269 7.55 -9.81 -18.78
C VAL A 269 8.61 -9.99 -17.70
N PHE A 270 8.25 -10.60 -16.57
CA PHE A 270 9.16 -10.93 -15.48
C PHE A 270 9.74 -12.33 -15.69
N PRO A 271 11.08 -12.52 -15.59
CA PRO A 271 11.68 -13.83 -15.87
C PRO A 271 11.27 -14.87 -14.84
N ALA A 272 10.71 -16.00 -15.30
CA ALA A 272 10.26 -17.10 -14.45
C ALA A 272 11.38 -17.67 -13.56
N SER A 273 12.64 -17.66 -14.02
CA SER A 273 13.80 -18.06 -13.23
C SER A 273 14.03 -17.18 -12.00
N ALA A 274 13.66 -15.90 -12.06
CA ALA A 274 13.72 -14.97 -10.93
C ALA A 274 12.50 -15.09 -10.02
N ALA A 275 11.39 -15.63 -10.50
CA ALA A 275 10.20 -15.89 -9.70
C ALA A 275 10.32 -17.15 -8.83
N GLY A 276 11.42 -17.91 -8.95
CA GLY A 276 11.72 -19.14 -8.20
C GLY A 276 10.93 -20.38 -8.65
N PRO A 277 11.27 -21.58 -8.15
CA PRO A 277 10.56 -22.80 -8.52
C PRO A 277 9.10 -22.74 -8.06
N PRO A 278 8.15 -23.31 -8.83
CA PRO A 278 6.77 -23.42 -8.39
C PRO A 278 6.71 -24.19 -7.07
N ALA A 279 5.82 -23.79 -6.16
CA ALA A 279 5.58 -24.54 -4.93
C ALA A 279 5.23 -25.98 -5.30
N GLN A 280 6.07 -26.95 -4.94
CA GLN A 280 5.76 -28.35 -5.18
C GLN A 280 4.48 -28.70 -4.42
N GLU A 281 3.50 -29.25 -5.11
CA GLU A 281 2.36 -29.90 -4.47
C GLU A 281 2.89 -31.09 -3.67
N SER A 282 2.93 -30.94 -2.34
CA SER A 282 3.15 -32.08 -1.46
C SER A 282 1.98 -33.03 -1.66
N THR A 283 2.18 -34.05 -2.48
CA THR A 283 1.38 -35.27 -2.45
C THR A 283 1.57 -35.87 -1.07
N ALA A 284 0.65 -35.60 -0.16
CA ALA A 284 0.55 -36.35 1.08
C ALA A 284 0.37 -37.82 0.69
N GLN A 285 1.43 -38.61 0.87
CA GLN A 285 1.36 -40.06 0.86
C GLN A 285 0.42 -40.46 1.98
N GLU A 286 -0.79 -40.86 1.59
CA GLU A 286 -1.75 -41.56 2.42
C GLU A 286 -1.10 -42.88 2.85
N SER A 287 -0.46 -42.88 4.02
CA SER A 287 -0.01 -44.10 4.67
C SER A 287 -1.24 -44.88 5.12
N THR A 288 -1.76 -45.72 4.22
CA THR A 288 -2.69 -46.79 4.57
C THR A 288 -1.99 -47.74 5.55
N ALA A 289 -2.24 -47.55 6.83
CA ALA A 289 -1.92 -48.55 7.85
C ALA A 289 -2.84 -49.76 7.63
N VAL A 290 -2.25 -50.87 7.22
CA VAL A 290 -2.88 -52.20 7.20
C VAL A 290 -3.04 -52.67 8.65
N PRO A 291 -4.24 -53.07 9.12
CA PRO A 291 -4.36 -53.78 10.39
C PRO A 291 -3.94 -55.24 10.18
N GLY A 292 -2.78 -55.59 10.72
CA GLY A 292 -2.31 -56.97 10.78
C GLY A 292 -3.12 -57.77 11.83
N ALA A 293 -3.70 -58.87 11.36
CA ALA A 293 -4.37 -59.87 12.17
C ALA A 293 -3.37 -60.76 12.93
N GLY A 294 -3.72 -61.10 14.19
CA GLY A 294 -3.53 -62.39 14.86
C GLY A 294 -2.13 -63.01 14.99
N ASN A 295 -1.64 -63.10 16.23
CA ASN A 295 -1.66 -64.35 17.02
C ASN A 295 -1.41 -64.05 18.51
#